data_AF-A0A662W8T4-F1
#
_entry.id   AF-A0A662W8T4-F1
#
_cell.length_a   1.000
_cell.length_b   1.000
_cell.length_c   1.000
_cell.angle_alpha   90.00
_cell.angle_beta   90.00
_cell.angle_gamma   90.00
#
_symmetry.space_group_name_H-M   'P 1'
#
loop_
_entity.id
_entity.type
_entity.pdbx_description
1 polymer ?
#
loop_
_entity_poly.entity_id
_entity_poly.type
_entity_poly.pdbx_seq_one_letter_code
_entity_poly.pdbx_strand_id
1 'polypeptide(L)'
;MRMCLHENSPEKDWLPVNNGVLRLHPYCIKCGVVKNVSSDKGKKIGYFINSLSRLREFLESRGYKVSQAQIRLIIKELESEGLQDTYALSFSHQKEAFVEIAKKYIRVSEDVIRNFV
;
A
#
# COMPACT_ATOMS: atom_id res chain seq x y z
N MET A 1 4.83 7.91 -11.69
CA MET A 1 4.40 6.56 -12.12
C MET A 1 3.18 6.70 -13.02
N ARG A 2 3.17 6.18 -14.27
CA ARG A 2 1.97 6.25 -15.12
C ARG A 2 0.90 5.35 -14.52
N MET A 3 -0.26 5.91 -14.20
CA MET A 3 -1.41 5.16 -13.70
C MET A 3 -1.91 4.21 -14.81
N CYS A 4 -1.63 2.91 -14.68
CA CYS A 4 -2.03 1.90 -15.64
C CYS A 4 -3.26 1.14 -15.16
N LEU A 5 -4.27 1.01 -16.02
CA LEU A 5 -5.37 0.06 -15.82
C LEU A 5 -4.89 -1.32 -16.27
N HIS A 6 -4.25 -2.03 -15.35
CA HIS A 6 -3.56 -3.28 -15.61
C HIS A 6 -4.44 -4.32 -16.30
N GLU A 7 -3.86 -5.01 -17.27
CA GLU A 7 -4.50 -6.05 -18.06
C GLU A 7 -3.56 -7.23 -18.22
N ASN A 8 -3.98 -8.42 -17.79
CA ASN A 8 -3.11 -9.60 -17.79
C ASN A 8 -2.74 -10.01 -19.21
N SER A 9 -1.48 -10.34 -19.40
CA SER A 9 -1.00 -11.09 -20.54
C SER A 9 -1.63 -12.49 -20.62
N PRO A 10 -1.91 -13.00 -21.83
CA PRO A 10 -2.23 -14.41 -22.04
C PRO A 10 -1.05 -15.32 -21.68
N GLU A 11 0.15 -14.86 -22.02
CA GLU A 11 1.43 -15.52 -21.70
C GLU A 11 1.88 -15.20 -20.27
N LYS A 12 2.68 -16.09 -19.68
CA LYS A 12 3.17 -15.96 -18.30
C LYS A 12 4.63 -16.36 -18.24
N ASP A 13 5.38 -15.66 -17.42
CA ASP A 13 6.79 -15.94 -17.18
C ASP A 13 7.00 -16.65 -15.85
N TRP A 14 8.00 -17.53 -15.84
CA TRP A 14 8.47 -18.17 -14.62
C TRP A 14 9.32 -17.18 -13.82
N LEU A 15 8.81 -16.75 -12.66
CA LEU A 15 9.52 -15.85 -11.77
C LEU A 15 9.57 -16.44 -10.35
N PRO A 16 10.66 -16.17 -9.60
CA PRO A 16 10.76 -16.60 -8.22
C PRO A 16 9.82 -15.79 -7.33
N VAL A 17 9.13 -16.47 -6.42
CA VAL A 17 8.47 -15.84 -5.27
C VAL A 17 9.42 -15.78 -4.07
N ASN A 18 9.06 -15.06 -3.01
CA ASN A 18 9.93 -14.74 -1.87
C ASN A 18 10.61 -15.95 -1.19
N ASN A 19 10.10 -17.18 -1.35
CA ASN A 19 10.70 -18.40 -0.83
C ASN A 19 11.58 -19.16 -1.84
N GLY A 20 11.94 -18.53 -2.96
CA GLY A 20 12.77 -19.11 -4.02
C GLY A 20 12.03 -20.06 -4.98
N VAL A 21 10.75 -20.36 -4.73
CA VAL A 21 9.95 -21.23 -5.60
C VAL A 21 9.56 -20.46 -6.86
N LEU A 22 9.71 -21.09 -8.03
CA LEU A 22 9.25 -20.52 -9.29
C LEU A 22 7.74 -20.69 -9.44
N ARG A 23 7.05 -19.62 -9.84
CA ARG A 23 5.63 -19.66 -10.24
C ARG A 23 5.44 -18.96 -11.57
N LEU A 24 4.31 -19.21 -12.22
CA LEU A 24 3.91 -18.48 -13.42
C LEU A 24 3.27 -17.15 -13.04
N HIS A 25 3.86 -16.05 -13.49
CA HIS A 25 3.37 -14.70 -13.29
C HIS A 25 2.86 -14.10 -14.60
N PRO A 26 1.58 -13.67 -14.65
CA PRO A 26 1.14 -12.74 -15.68
C PRO A 26 1.88 -11.41 -15.54
N TYR A 27 2.02 -10.69 -16.63
CA TYR A 27 2.45 -9.30 -16.64
C TYR A 27 1.38 -8.43 -17.31
N CYS A 28 1.46 -7.12 -17.11
CA CYS A 28 0.54 -6.19 -17.75
C CYS A 28 0.95 -5.99 -19.20
N ILE A 29 0.07 -6.28 -20.17
CA ILE A 29 0.37 -6.09 -21.61
C ILE A 29 0.64 -4.62 -21.97
N LYS A 30 0.18 -3.68 -21.15
CA LYS A 30 0.28 -2.24 -21.41
C LYS A 30 1.55 -1.60 -20.86
N CYS A 31 2.04 -2.08 -19.71
CA CYS A 31 3.16 -1.45 -19.01
C CYS A 31 4.28 -2.41 -18.60
N GLY A 32 4.13 -3.72 -18.86
CA GLY A 32 5.13 -4.74 -18.54
C GLY A 32 5.26 -5.09 -17.05
N VAL A 33 4.50 -4.44 -16.17
CA VAL A 33 4.56 -4.70 -14.73
C VAL A 33 4.09 -6.12 -14.42
N VAL A 34 4.88 -6.85 -13.64
CA VAL A 34 4.60 -8.23 -13.24
C VAL A 34 3.53 -8.25 -12.16
N LYS A 35 2.55 -9.15 -12.29
CA LYS A 35 1.52 -9.35 -11.29
C LYS A 35 2.05 -10.04 -10.04
N ASN A 36 1.62 -9.55 -8.89
CA ASN A 36 1.75 -10.29 -7.65
C ASN A 36 0.75 -11.47 -7.63
N VAL A 37 1.26 -12.69 -7.74
CA VAL A 37 0.48 -13.95 -7.66
C VAL A 37 0.57 -14.61 -6.28
N SER A 38 1.22 -13.97 -5.31
CA SER A 38 1.31 -14.48 -3.94
C SER A 38 -0.03 -14.36 -3.20
N SER A 39 -0.13 -15.01 -2.04
CA SER A 39 -1.25 -14.84 -1.12
C SER A 39 -1.25 -13.47 -0.42
N ASP A 40 -0.10 -12.79 -0.37
CA ASP A 40 0.08 -11.45 0.21
C ASP A 40 -0.40 -10.36 -0.76
N LYS A 41 -1.69 -10.38 -1.10
CA LYS A 41 -2.29 -9.47 -2.08
C LYS A 41 -2.48 -8.07 -1.50
N GLY A 42 -2.01 -7.06 -2.24
CA GLY A 42 -2.21 -5.66 -1.90
C GLY A 42 -3.69 -5.27 -1.70
N LYS A 43 -3.90 -4.22 -0.91
CA LYS A 43 -5.19 -3.60 -0.61
C LYS A 43 -5.37 -2.31 -1.40
N LYS A 44 -6.62 -1.96 -1.68
CA LYS A 44 -6.98 -0.68 -2.30
C LYS A 44 -6.77 0.47 -1.32
N ILE A 45 -6.67 1.70 -1.84
CA ILE A 45 -6.47 2.92 -1.04
C ILE A 45 -7.48 3.07 0.11
N GLY A 46 -8.73 2.64 -0.09
CA GLY A 46 -9.79 2.69 0.95
C GLY A 46 -9.44 1.93 2.24
N TYR A 47 -8.63 0.88 2.16
CA TYR A 47 -8.13 0.18 3.35
C TYR A 47 -7.26 1.09 4.23
N PHE A 48 -6.35 1.84 3.60
CA PHE A 48 -5.45 2.76 4.28
C PHE A 48 -6.17 4.01 4.78
N ILE A 49 -7.18 4.49 4.05
CA ILE A 49 -8.06 5.56 4.52
C ILE A 49 -8.79 5.14 5.81
N ASN A 50 -9.38 3.94 5.86
CA ASN A 50 -10.02 3.44 7.07
C ASN A 50 -9.03 3.25 8.22
N SER A 51 -7.80 2.87 7.92
CA SER A 51 -6.72 2.73 8.90
C SER A 51 -6.32 4.10 9.48
N LEU A 52 -6.20 5.13 8.65
CA LEU A 52 -5.97 6.51 9.09
C LEU A 52 -7.12 7.07 9.93
N SER A 53 -8.37 6.78 9.58
CA SER A 53 -9.53 7.19 10.39
C SER A 53 -9.47 6.61 11.80
N ARG A 54 -9.22 5.29 11.92
CA ARG A 54 -9.08 4.62 13.22
C ARG A 54 -7.89 5.14 14.02
N LEU A 55 -6.74 5.37 13.36
CA LEU A 55 -5.56 5.95 14.00
C LEU A 55 -5.87 7.36 14.54
N ARG A 56 -6.55 8.18 13.73
CA ARG A 56 -6.95 9.54 14.13
C ARG A 56 -7.88 9.52 15.34
N GLU A 57 -8.93 8.69 15.34
CA GLU A 57 -9.85 8.55 16.46
C GLU A 57 -9.13 8.14 17.74
N PHE A 58 -8.21 7.16 17.64
CA PHE A 58 -7.38 6.72 18.76
C PHE A 58 -6.50 7.84 19.31
N LEU A 59 -5.80 8.58 18.44
CA LEU A 59 -4.92 9.68 18.85
C LEU A 59 -5.71 10.84 19.47
N GLU A 60 -6.85 11.20 18.88
CA GLU A 60 -7.74 12.25 19.40
C GLU A 60 -8.28 11.90 20.79
N SER A 61 -8.61 10.63 21.03
CA SER A 61 -9.04 10.15 22.37
C SER A 61 -7.95 10.30 23.45
N ARG A 62 -6.68 10.40 23.04
CA ARG A 62 -5.51 10.61 23.92
C ARG A 62 -5.04 12.07 23.95
N GLY A 63 -5.83 12.99 23.42
CA GLY A 63 -5.52 14.42 23.37
C GLY A 63 -4.56 14.84 22.24
N TYR A 64 -4.17 13.92 21.36
CA TYR A 64 -3.33 14.23 20.21
C TYR A 64 -4.19 14.53 18.98
N LYS A 65 -4.20 15.78 18.52
CA LYS A 65 -5.00 16.19 17.37
C LYS A 65 -4.30 15.86 16.05
N VAL A 66 -5.01 15.15 15.16
CA VAL A 66 -4.59 14.96 13.77
C VAL A 66 -5.49 15.79 12.87
N SER A 67 -4.93 16.79 12.22
CA SER A 67 -5.69 17.68 11.35
C SER A 67 -6.16 16.98 10.06
N GLN A 68 -7.28 17.45 9.50
CA GLN A 68 -7.73 17.01 8.18
C GLN A 68 -6.68 17.26 7.09
N ALA A 69 -5.87 18.32 7.23
CA ALA A 69 -4.78 18.61 6.31
C ALA A 69 -3.70 17.51 6.33
N GLN A 70 -3.28 17.05 7.51
CA GLN A 70 -2.33 15.92 7.64
C GLN A 70 -2.88 14.65 6.98
N ILE A 71 -4.15 14.31 7.24
CA ILE A 71 -4.79 13.14 6.61
C ILE A 71 -4.78 13.24 5.09
N ARG A 72 -5.14 14.41 4.54
CA ARG A 72 -5.14 14.64 3.08
C ARG A 72 -3.74 14.56 2.47
N LEU A 73 -2.73 15.07 3.16
CA LEU A 73 -1.33 14.99 2.71
C LEU A 73 -0.85 13.54 2.66
N ILE A 74 -1.14 12.75 3.69
CA ILE A 74 -0.82 11.32 3.72
C ILE A 74 -1.48 10.61 2.53
N ILE A 75 -2.80 10.78 2.34
CA ILE A 75 -3.53 10.13 1.25
C ILE A 75 -2.93 10.50 -0.10
N LYS A 76 -2.64 11.78 -0.32
CA LYS A 76 -2.03 12.26 -1.56
C LYS A 76 -0.66 11.64 -1.82
N GLU A 77 0.17 11.49 -0.78
CA GLU A 77 1.48 10.85 -0.92
C GLU A 77 1.35 9.35 -1.23
N LEU A 78 0.47 8.63 -0.52
CA LEU A 78 0.14 7.22 -0.80
C LEU A 78 -0.27 7.03 -2.27
N GLU A 79 -1.14 7.91 -2.79
CA GLU A 79 -1.59 7.88 -4.17
C GLU A 79 -0.46 8.15 -5.17
N SER A 80 0.41 9.11 -4.84
CA SER A 80 1.55 9.50 -5.68
C SER A 80 2.63 8.43 -5.78
N GLU A 81 2.83 7.66 -4.71
CA GLU A 81 3.73 6.50 -4.67
C GLU A 81 3.10 5.24 -5.30
N GLY A 82 1.82 5.32 -5.71
CA GLY A 82 1.13 4.21 -6.38
C GLY A 82 0.71 3.09 -5.42
N LEU A 83 0.58 3.38 -4.12
CA LEU A 83 0.30 2.36 -3.10
C LEU A 83 -1.04 1.65 -3.28
N GLN A 84 -1.96 2.21 -4.06
CA GLN A 84 -3.23 1.64 -4.47
C GLN A 84 -3.11 0.49 -5.50
N ASP A 85 -1.92 0.23 -6.04
CA ASP A 85 -1.71 -0.79 -7.06
C ASP A 85 -1.79 -2.23 -6.48
N THR A 86 -3.00 -2.76 -6.44
CA THR A 86 -3.27 -4.15 -6.02
C THR A 86 -2.81 -5.21 -7.03
N TYR A 87 -2.36 -4.82 -8.22
CA TYR A 87 -1.88 -5.75 -9.23
C TYR A 87 -0.44 -6.17 -8.95
N ALA A 88 0.42 -5.18 -8.68
CA ALA A 88 1.86 -5.39 -8.54
C ALA A 88 2.32 -5.48 -7.08
N LEU A 89 1.71 -4.71 -6.18
CA LEU A 89 2.22 -4.59 -4.81
C LEU A 89 1.72 -5.72 -3.92
N SER A 90 2.57 -6.09 -2.96
CA SER A 90 2.21 -6.98 -1.87
C SER A 90 1.70 -6.19 -0.67
N PHE A 91 0.84 -6.78 0.15
CA PHE A 91 0.28 -6.06 1.29
C PHE A 91 1.35 -5.74 2.33
N SER A 92 2.31 -6.65 2.57
CA SER A 92 3.49 -6.35 3.40
C SER A 92 4.24 -5.09 2.93
N HIS A 93 4.51 -4.95 1.64
CA HIS A 93 5.17 -3.75 1.10
C HIS A 93 4.33 -2.48 1.31
N GLN A 94 3.01 -2.57 1.10
CA GLN A 94 2.13 -1.44 1.35
C GLN A 94 2.08 -1.05 2.84
N LYS A 95 2.16 -2.01 3.77
CA LYS A 95 2.23 -1.70 5.22
C LYS A 95 3.45 -0.86 5.55
N GLU A 96 4.62 -1.28 5.07
CA GLU A 96 5.88 -0.56 5.31
C GLU A 96 5.80 0.87 4.75
N ALA A 97 5.40 1.02 3.49
CA ALA A 97 5.25 2.33 2.87
C ALA A 97 4.20 3.20 3.59
N PHE A 98 3.08 2.62 4.02
CA PHE A 98 2.07 3.33 4.79
C PHE A 98 2.63 3.91 6.08
N VAL A 99 3.39 3.10 6.83
CA VAL A 99 4.02 3.51 8.09
C VAL A 99 5.05 4.63 7.85
N GLU A 100 5.90 4.47 6.83
CA GLU A 100 6.91 5.46 6.46
C GLU A 100 6.29 6.79 6.02
N ILE A 101 5.19 6.78 5.29
CA ILE A 101 4.49 8.00 4.89
C ILE A 101 3.77 8.62 6.10
N ALA A 102 3.01 7.83 6.86
CA ALA A 102 2.22 8.34 7.97
C ALA A 102 3.10 9.02 9.04
N LYS A 103 4.28 8.47 9.34
CA LYS A 103 5.20 9.05 10.34
C LYS A 103 5.82 10.39 9.90
N LYS A 104 5.86 10.70 8.60
CA LYS A 104 6.30 12.03 8.11
C LYS A 104 5.36 13.14 8.57
N TYR A 105 4.07 12.82 8.73
CA TYR A 105 3.02 13.80 9.05
C TYR A 105 2.47 13.68 10.48
N ILE A 106 2.53 12.49 11.08
CA ILE A 106 2.03 12.22 12.43
C ILE A 106 3.23 11.86 13.31
N ARG A 107 3.56 12.74 14.26
CA ARG A 107 4.72 12.59 15.16
C ARG A 107 4.38 11.67 16.34
N VAL A 108 4.23 10.38 16.06
CA VAL A 108 4.05 9.31 17.05
C VAL A 108 5.01 8.17 16.76
N SER A 109 5.19 7.26 17.72
CA SER A 109 6.04 6.07 17.52
C SER A 109 5.51 5.20 16.39
N GLU A 110 6.43 4.59 15.65
CA GLU A 110 6.12 3.67 14.56
C GLU A 110 5.17 2.54 14.97
N ASP A 111 5.38 1.96 16.16
CA ASP A 111 4.53 0.91 16.73
C ASP A 111 3.06 1.32 16.86
N VAL A 112 2.80 2.59 17.18
CA VAL A 112 1.45 3.12 17.27
C VAL A 112 0.80 3.11 15.89
N ILE A 113 1.53 3.49 14.84
CA ILE A 113 1.01 3.50 13.46
C ILE A 113 0.81 2.08 12.95
N ARG A 114 1.77 1.18 13.19
CA ARG A 114 1.74 -0.23 12.77
C ARG A 114 0.52 -0.99 13.31
N ASN A 115 0.04 -0.66 14.51
CA ASN A 115 -1.15 -1.28 15.09
C ASN A 115 -2.46 -1.03 14.30
N PHE A 116 -2.46 -0.11 13.33
CA PHE A 116 -3.65 0.21 12.55
C PHE A 116 -3.62 -0.34 11.12
N VAL A 117 -2.55 -1.05 10.70
CA VAL A 117 -2.35 -1.51 9.31
C VAL A 117 -1.96 -2.99 9.21
#